data_AF-A0A933ITS3-F1
#
_entry.id   AF-A0A933ITS3-F1
#
_cell.length_a   1.000
_cell.length_b   1.000
_cell.length_c   1.000
_cell.angle_alpha   90.00
_cell.angle_beta   90.00
_cell.angle_gamma   90.00
#
_symmetry.space_group_name_H-M   'P 1'
#
loop_
_entity.id
_entity.type
_entity.pdbx_description
1 polymer ?
#
loop_
_entity_poly.entity_id
_entity_poly.type
_entity_poly.pdbx_seq_one_letter_code
_entity_poly.pdbx_strand_id
1 'polypeptide(L)'
;MEAEAFVPRPGEEFLSVDWVEYFEGTPREQLNQICKVLLEIRKYDVKRDSAFAVVNCLKIRNVGNSNGHDLSVMTLGEQEDPSHSGVYGLPGNPESDIIHQEIANCASVESAYD
;
A
#
# COMPACT_ATOMS: atom_id res chain seq x y z
N MET A 1 -0.08 -3.11 -13.92
CA MET A 1 -0.56 -3.97 -12.82
C MET A 1 -2.07 -3.84 -12.76
N GLU A 2 -2.80 -4.87 -12.36
CA GLU A 2 -4.27 -4.80 -12.25
C GLU A 2 -4.67 -4.02 -10.99
N ALA A 3 -5.63 -3.10 -11.12
CA ALA A 3 -6.12 -2.25 -10.04
C ALA A 3 -6.75 -3.04 -8.88
N GLU A 4 -7.23 -4.25 -9.17
CA GLU A 4 -7.77 -5.20 -8.20
C GLU A 4 -6.75 -5.64 -7.14
N ALA A 5 -5.44 -5.50 -7.39
CA ALA A 5 -4.43 -5.77 -6.38
C ALA A 5 -4.42 -4.73 -5.25
N PHE A 6 -5.08 -3.58 -5.45
CA PHE A 6 -5.08 -2.43 -4.54
C PHE A 6 -6.47 -2.14 -3.96
N VAL A 7 -7.23 -3.18 -3.66
CA VAL A 7 -8.51 -3.07 -2.94
C VAL A 7 -8.41 -3.68 -1.54
N PRO A 8 -9.19 -3.16 -0.56
CA PRO A 8 -9.41 -3.86 0.70
C PRO A 8 -9.88 -5.30 0.43
N ARG A 9 -9.38 -6.28 1.21
CA ARG A 9 -9.85 -7.66 1.07
C ARG A 9 -11.31 -7.78 1.54
N PRO A 10 -12.03 -8.84 1.15
CA PRO A 10 -13.40 -9.06 1.63
C PRO A 10 -13.48 -9.05 3.16
N GLY A 11 -14.25 -8.12 3.71
CA GLY A 11 -14.41 -7.93 5.16
C GLY A 11 -13.43 -6.95 5.81
N GLU A 12 -12.48 -6.38 5.06
CA GLU A 12 -11.61 -5.31 5.53
C GLU A 12 -12.22 -3.93 5.26
N GLU A 13 -12.01 -2.99 6.18
CA GLU A 13 -12.51 -1.60 6.06
C GLU A 13 -11.53 -0.67 5.33
N PHE A 14 -10.28 -1.11 5.13
CA PHE A 14 -9.19 -0.31 4.59
C PHE A 14 -8.24 -1.15 3.74
N LEU A 15 -7.49 -0.49 2.86
CA LEU A 15 -6.36 -1.11 2.16
C LEU A 15 -5.14 -1.06 3.08
N SER A 16 -4.60 -2.23 3.43
CA SER A 16 -3.36 -2.34 4.24
C SER A 16 -2.15 -1.85 3.45
N VAL A 17 -1.36 -0.97 4.06
CA VAL A 17 -0.16 -0.36 3.49
C VAL A 17 0.92 -0.17 4.57
N ASP A 18 2.12 0.20 4.16
CA ASP A 18 3.25 0.49 5.05
C ASP A 18 3.83 1.88 4.78
N TRP A 19 4.13 2.61 5.86
CA TRP A 19 4.89 3.87 5.76
C TRP A 19 6.37 3.57 5.48
N VAL A 20 6.81 3.82 4.25
CA VAL A 20 8.20 3.51 3.84
C VAL A 20 9.23 4.35 4.61
N GLU A 21 8.88 5.60 4.93
CA GLU A 21 9.71 6.52 5.72
C GLU A 21 9.84 6.14 7.20
N TYR A 22 9.09 5.13 7.67
CA TYR A 22 9.32 4.56 9.00
C TYR A 22 10.71 3.91 9.08
N PHE A 23 11.17 3.31 7.97
CA PHE A 23 12.44 2.63 7.91
C PHE A 23 13.56 3.59 7.50
N GLU A 24 14.74 3.41 8.09
CA GLU A 24 15.92 4.18 7.71
C GLU A 24 16.64 3.53 6.50
N GLY A 25 17.34 4.36 5.73
CA GLY A 25 18.20 3.93 4.63
C GLY A 25 17.77 4.44 3.26
N THR A 26 18.30 3.80 2.23
CA THR A 26 17.93 4.03 0.83
C THR A 26 16.54 3.44 0.53
N PRO A 27 15.84 3.89 -0.52
CA PRO A 27 14.54 3.34 -0.90
C PRO A 27 14.53 1.81 -1.03
N ARG A 28 15.61 1.22 -1.59
CA ARG A 28 15.75 -0.23 -1.69
C ARG A 28 15.85 -0.91 -0.32
N GLU A 29 16.61 -0.32 0.62
CA GLU A 29 16.74 -0.87 1.97
C GLU A 29 15.42 -0.77 2.75
N GLN A 30 14.68 0.32 2.59
CA GLN A 30 13.36 0.51 3.19
C GLN A 30 12.36 -0.52 2.65
N LEU A 31 12.31 -0.73 1.33
CA LEU A 31 11.47 -1.76 0.71
C LEU A 31 11.84 -3.18 1.17
N ASN A 32 13.13 -3.47 1.30
CA ASN A 32 13.59 -4.75 1.85
C ASN A 32 13.12 -4.95 3.30
N GLN A 33 13.07 -3.89 4.11
CA GLN A 33 12.56 -3.95 5.48
C GLN A 33 11.04 -4.19 5.51
N ILE A 34 10.27 -3.51 4.64
CA ILE A 34 8.84 -3.80 4.46
C ILE A 34 8.62 -5.28 4.08
N CYS A 35 9.40 -5.79 3.12
CA CYS A 35 9.28 -7.20 2.71
C CYS A 35 9.50 -8.16 3.89
N LYS A 36 10.46 -7.88 4.77
CA LYS A 36 10.68 -8.67 5.99
C LYS A 36 9.49 -8.59 6.93
N VAL A 37 8.92 -7.41 7.18
CA VAL A 37 7.72 -7.26 8.01
C VAL A 37 6.55 -8.06 7.45
N LEU A 38 6.31 -7.96 6.13
CA LEU A 38 5.23 -8.70 5.47
C LEU A 38 5.39 -10.21 5.59
N LEU A 39 6.61 -10.73 5.39
CA LEU A 39 6.91 -12.17 5.47
C LEU A 39 6.93 -12.70 6.91
N GLU A 40 7.65 -12.01 7.79
CA GLU A 40 8.01 -12.51 9.11
C GLU A 40 6.94 -12.19 10.16
N ILE A 41 6.21 -11.08 10.02
CA ILE A 41 5.23 -10.61 11.01
C ILE A 41 3.82 -10.85 10.51
N ARG A 42 3.46 -10.29 9.35
CA ARG A 42 2.11 -10.43 8.77
C ARG A 42 1.86 -11.77 8.06
N LYS A 43 2.90 -12.59 7.86
CA LYS A 43 2.83 -13.92 7.23
C LYS A 43 2.25 -13.90 5.80
N TYR A 44 2.45 -12.81 5.07
CA TYR A 44 2.15 -12.76 3.63
C TYR A 44 3.15 -13.60 2.84
N ASP A 45 2.67 -14.22 1.76
CA ASP A 45 3.51 -14.94 0.79
C ASP A 45 4.09 -13.95 -0.24
N VAL A 46 5.10 -13.18 0.16
CA VAL A 46 5.81 -12.25 -0.74
C VAL A 46 6.79 -13.04 -1.59
N LYS A 47 6.54 -13.10 -2.90
CA LYS A 47 7.35 -13.84 -3.88
C LYS A 47 8.27 -12.90 -4.65
N ARG A 48 9.25 -13.47 -5.37
CA ARG A 48 10.19 -12.69 -6.20
C ARG A 48 9.52 -11.92 -7.34
N ASP A 49 8.35 -12.38 -7.78
CA ASP A 49 7.52 -11.76 -8.80
C ASP A 49 6.40 -10.89 -8.20
N SER A 50 6.37 -10.73 -6.87
CA SER A 50 5.51 -9.75 -6.22
C SER A 50 5.96 -8.33 -6.57
N ALA A 51 5.03 -7.39 -6.51
CA ALA A 51 5.27 -6.03 -6.92
C ALA A 51 4.65 -5.06 -5.91
N PHE A 52 5.24 -3.88 -5.80
CA PHE A 52 4.90 -2.90 -4.77
C PHE A 52 4.51 -1.58 -5.42
N ALA A 53 3.47 -0.94 -4.88
CA ALA A 53 3.13 0.44 -5.21
C ALA A 53 3.60 1.35 -4.09
N VAL A 54 4.52 2.26 -4.44
CA VAL A 54 4.95 3.32 -3.54
C VAL A 54 4.28 4.60 -3.99
N VAL A 55 3.43 5.17 -3.13
CA VAL A 55 2.62 6.33 -3.48
C VAL A 55 2.72 7.38 -2.39
N ASN A 56 2.81 8.64 -2.81
CA ASN A 56 2.70 9.76 -1.88
C ASN A 56 1.27 9.88 -1.32
N CYS A 57 1.12 9.84 0.00
CA CYS A 57 -0.21 9.90 0.64
C CYS A 57 -1.00 11.16 0.29
N LEU A 58 -0.35 12.32 0.14
CA LEU A 58 -1.03 13.56 -0.25
C LEU A 58 -1.58 13.45 -1.68
N LYS A 59 -0.86 12.78 -2.59
CA LYS A 59 -1.34 12.52 -3.95
C LYS A 59 -2.63 11.69 -3.93
N ILE A 60 -2.67 10.57 -3.20
CA ILE A 60 -3.87 9.72 -3.10
C ILE A 60 -5.03 10.52 -2.51
N ARG A 61 -4.81 11.24 -1.41
CA ARG A 61 -5.86 12.06 -0.78
C ARG A 61 -6.41 13.12 -1.73
N ASN A 62 -5.55 13.79 -2.50
CA ASN A 62 -5.99 14.79 -3.48
C ASN A 62 -6.81 14.18 -4.61
N VAL A 63 -6.41 13.01 -5.12
CA VAL A 63 -7.16 12.28 -6.14
C VAL A 63 -8.52 11.86 -5.59
N GLY A 64 -8.57 11.30 -4.39
CA GLY A 64 -9.82 10.94 -3.71
C GLY A 64 -10.77 12.13 -3.57
N ASN A 65 -10.29 13.21 -2.96
CA ASN A 65 -11.09 14.42 -2.73
C ASN A 65 -11.62 15.02 -4.03
N SER A 66 -10.80 15.02 -5.09
CA SER A 66 -11.21 15.54 -6.41
C SER A 66 -12.30 14.70 -7.08
N ASN A 67 -12.45 13.44 -6.66
CA ASN A 67 -13.47 12.51 -7.16
C ASN A 67 -14.61 12.27 -6.16
N GLY A 68 -14.69 13.07 -5.08
CA GLY A 68 -15.78 12.98 -4.10
C GLY A 68 -15.60 11.90 -3.04
N HIS A 69 -14.39 11.36 -2.89
CA HIS A 69 -14.04 10.39 -1.84
C HIS A 69 -13.25 11.07 -0.72
N ASP A 70 -13.71 10.89 0.52
CA ASP A 70 -12.98 11.35 1.70
C ASP A 70 -11.97 10.26 2.13
N LEU A 71 -10.75 10.35 1.57
CA LEU A 71 -9.69 9.41 1.86
C LEU A 71 -8.87 9.85 3.08
N SER A 72 -8.68 8.92 4.01
CA SER A 72 -7.79 9.10 5.15
C SER A 72 -6.75 7.98 5.20
N VAL A 73 -5.56 8.33 5.69
CA VAL A 73 -4.49 7.36 5.97
C VAL A 73 -4.27 7.39 7.47
N MET A 74 -4.43 6.24 8.12
CA MET A 74 -4.30 6.12 9.57
C MET A 74 -3.24 5.09 9.90
N THR A 75 -2.34 5.42 10.83
CA THR A 75 -1.38 4.47 11.37
C THR A 75 -2.12 3.45 12.23
N LEU A 76 -1.89 2.18 11.92
CA LEU A 76 -2.39 1.01 12.66
C LEU A 76 -1.32 0.39 13.55
N GLY A 77 -0.10 0.92 13.46
CA GLY A 77 1.13 0.32 13.97
C GLY A 77 0.98 -0.25 15.38
N GLU A 78 1.18 -1.56 15.46
CA GLU A 78 1.34 -2.28 16.72
C GLU A 78 2.83 -2.39 17.07
N GLN A 79 3.15 -2.81 18.29
CA GLN A 79 4.52 -2.79 18.81
C GLN A 79 5.52 -3.60 17.94
N GLU A 80 5.04 -4.63 17.26
CA GLU A 80 5.84 -5.48 16.37
C GLU A 80 5.82 -5.02 14.90
N ASP A 81 4.84 -4.21 14.50
CA ASP A 81 4.66 -3.75 13.11
C ASP A 81 4.28 -2.25 13.07
N PRO A 82 5.22 -1.38 13.43
CA PRO A 82 4.96 0.05 13.57
C PRO A 82 4.80 0.78 12.23
N SER A 83 5.18 0.18 11.10
CA SER A 83 4.97 0.75 9.76
C SER A 83 3.54 0.57 9.27
N HIS A 84 2.77 -0.36 9.85
CA HIS A 84 1.42 -0.68 9.40
C HIS A 84 0.50 0.54 9.42
N SER A 85 -0.15 0.78 8.29
CA SER A 85 -1.16 1.82 8.11
C SER A 85 -2.30 1.32 7.23
N GLY A 86 -3.44 2.00 7.29
CA GLY A 86 -4.61 1.72 6.46
C GLY A 86 -5.00 2.94 5.63
N VAL A 87 -5.37 2.72 4.36
CA VAL A 87 -6.05 3.71 3.53
C VAL A 87 -7.55 3.44 3.58
N TYR A 88 -8.30 4.38 4.15
CA TYR A 88 -9.75 4.31 4.35
C TYR A 88 -10.51 5.15 3.32
N GLY A 89 -11.79 4.84 3.16
CA GLY A 89 -12.69 5.56 2.25
C GLY A 89 -12.51 5.20 0.77
N LEU A 90 -11.73 4.15 0.49
CA LEU A 90 -11.57 3.65 -0.87
C LEU A 90 -12.90 3.13 -1.42
N PRO A 91 -13.20 3.42 -2.69
CA PRO A 91 -14.40 2.89 -3.34
C PRO A 91 -14.35 1.37 -3.46
N GLY A 92 -15.51 0.72 -3.38
CA GLY A 92 -15.59 -0.76 -3.44
C GLY A 92 -15.46 -1.37 -4.84
N ASN A 93 -15.39 -0.55 -5.90
CA ASN A 93 -15.31 -1.02 -7.28
C ASN A 93 -13.97 -0.61 -7.95
N PRO A 94 -12.98 -1.50 -8.05
CA PRO A 94 -11.65 -1.18 -8.60
C PRO A 94 -11.62 -0.91 -10.10
N GLU A 95 -12.50 -1.55 -10.88
CA GLU A 95 -12.42 -1.49 -12.35
C GLU A 95 -12.89 -0.14 -12.91
N SER A 96 -13.74 0.57 -12.16
CA SER A 96 -14.32 1.84 -12.61
C SER A 96 -13.74 3.08 -11.93
N ASP A 97 -12.85 2.91 -10.96
CA ASP A 97 -12.43 4.01 -10.10
C ASP A 97 -10.97 4.43 -10.33
N ILE A 98 -10.83 5.71 -10.67
CA ILE A 98 -9.56 6.36 -10.98
C ILE A 98 -8.57 6.29 -9.81
N ILE A 99 -9.04 6.17 -8.55
CA ILE A 99 -8.17 6.10 -7.38
C ILE A 99 -7.36 4.78 -7.40
N HIS A 100 -8.00 3.64 -7.66
CA HIS A 100 -7.31 2.35 -7.73
C HIS A 100 -6.35 2.30 -8.92
N GLN A 101 -6.74 2.89 -10.04
CA GLN A 101 -5.87 2.99 -11.21
C GLN A 101 -4.62 3.84 -10.93
N GLU A 102 -4.76 4.95 -10.19
CA GLU A 102 -3.60 5.78 -9.84
C GLU A 102 -2.64 5.10 -8.87
N ILE A 103 -3.15 4.28 -7.95
CA ILE A 103 -2.29 3.44 -7.11
C ILE A 103 -1.56 2.41 -7.98
N ALA A 104 -2.29 1.74 -8.89
CA ALA A 104 -1.71 0.74 -9.79
C ALA A 104 -0.68 1.31 -10.77
N ASN A 105 -0.84 2.56 -11.21
CA ASN A 105 0.10 3.26 -12.08
C ASN A 105 1.42 3.63 -11.38
N CYS A 106 1.39 3.74 -10.05
CA CYS A 106 2.58 3.92 -9.22
C CYS A 106 3.25 2.59 -8.85
N ALA A 107 2.67 1.47 -9.25
CA ALA A 107 3.21 0.16 -8.95
C ALA A 107 4.38 -0.20 -9.87
N SER A 108 5.56 -0.37 -9.28
CA SER A 108 6.74 -0.90 -9.95
C SER A 108 6.95 -2.36 -9.53
N VAL A 109 7.40 -3.18 -10.50
CA VAL A 109 7.97 -4.49 -10.16
C VAL A 109 9.38 -4.22 -9.66
N GLU A 110 9.51 -3.92 -8.38
CA GLU A 110 10.81 -3.90 -7.73
C GLU A 110 11.11 -5.29 -7.18
N SER A 111 12.14 -5.92 -7.73
CA SER A 111 12.68 -7.15 -7.19
C SER A 111 13.20 -6.88 -5.78
N ALA A 112 12.52 -7.42 -4.78
CA ALA A 112 12.99 -7.41 -3.39
C ALA A 112 14.26 -8.25 -3.17
N TYR A 113 14.77 -8.96 -4.19
CA TYR A 113 15.87 -9.89 -4.07
C TYR A 113 16.79 -9.86 -5.31
N ASP A 114 17.97 -9.23 -5.16
CA ASP A 114 19.20 -9.64 -5.86
C ASP A 114 20.28 -9.93 -4.81
#